data_AF-A0AAV6BBA5-F1
#
_entry.id   AF-A0AAV6BBA5-F1
#
_cell.length_a   1.000
_cell.length_b   1.000
_cell.length_c   1.000
_cell.angle_alpha   90.00
_cell.angle_beta   90.00
_cell.angle_gamma   90.00
#
_symmetry.space_group_name_H-M   'P 1'
#
loop_
_entity.id
_entity.type
_entity.pdbx_description
1 polymer ?
#
loop_
_entity_poly.entity_id
_entity_poly.type
_entity_poly.pdbx_seq_one_letter_code
_entity_poly.pdbx_strand_id
1 'polypeptide(L)' 'MNAETSKAELMSELLIMPDGKIYAHNLTPEMAAVLSELNPEDEAIQQRVVTHVGPETKKLLPANWNEAKPNL' A
#
# COMPACT_ATOMS: atom_id res chain seq x y z
N MET A 1 -31.00 -12.50 16.80
CA MET A 1 -29.84 -13.08 16.08
C MET A 1 -29.15 -11.92 15.40
N ASN A 2 -28.12 -11.36 16.02
CA ASN A 2 -27.39 -10.23 15.45
C ASN A 2 -26.30 -10.82 14.56
N ALA A 3 -26.46 -10.69 13.24
CA ALA A 3 -25.41 -11.01 12.30
C ALA A 3 -24.30 -9.99 12.51
N GLU A 4 -23.25 -10.39 13.22
CA GLU A 4 -21.95 -9.73 13.14
C GLU A 4 -21.47 -9.93 11.71
N THR A 5 -21.77 -8.96 10.85
CA THR A 5 -21.20 -8.89 9.51
C THR A 5 -19.69 -8.74 9.72
N SER A 6 -18.97 -9.84 9.69
CA SER A 6 -17.52 -9.88 9.72
C SER A 6 -17.04 -9.06 8.53
N LYS A 7 -16.62 -7.83 8.81
CA LYS A 7 -15.88 -6.98 7.86
C LYS A 7 -14.72 -7.85 7.41
N ALA A 8 -14.79 -8.39 6.19
CA ALA A 8 -13.72 -9.20 5.64
C ALA A 8 -12.45 -8.38 5.75
N GLU A 9 -11.50 -8.83 6.58
CA GLU A 9 -10.23 -8.15 6.71
C GLU A 9 -9.57 -8.17 5.34
N LEU A 10 -9.42 -6.98 4.75
CA LEU A 10 -8.65 -6.81 3.53
C LEU A 10 -7.20 -7.13 3.91
N MET A 11 -6.73 -8.31 3.49
CA MET A 11 -5.33 -8.72 3.62
C MET A 11 -4.63 -8.60 2.28
N SER A 12 -3.38 -8.13 2.31
CA SER A 12 -2.46 -8.24 1.18
C SER A 12 -1.84 -9.62 1.13
N GLU A 13 -1.71 -10.14 -0.08
CA GLU A 13 -1.04 -11.40 -0.37
C GLU A 13 0.20 -11.11 -1.21
N LEU A 14 1.35 -11.63 -0.79
CA LEU A 14 2.63 -11.44 -1.47
C LEU A 14 3.19 -12.80 -1.88
N LEU A 15 3.65 -12.89 -3.13
CA LEU A 15 4.46 -13.99 -3.63
C LEU A 15 5.85 -13.46 -3.93
N ILE A 16 6.84 -13.96 -3.20
CA ILE A 16 8.26 -13.63 -3.38
C ILE A 16 8.92 -14.77 -4.13
N MET A 17 9.44 -14.45 -5.31
CA MET A 17 10.15 -15.39 -6.16
C MET A 17 11.62 -15.55 -5.70
N PRO A 18 12.31 -16.65 -6.04
CA PRO A 18 13.73 -16.84 -5.70
C PRO A 18 14.68 -15.79 -6.30
N ASP A 19 14.27 -15.13 -7.38
CA ASP A 19 15.00 -14.03 -8.02
C ASP A 19 14.74 -12.65 -7.34
N GLY A 20 13.95 -12.63 -6.27
CA GLY A 20 13.60 -11.42 -5.54
C GLY A 20 12.40 -10.65 -6.14
N LYS A 21 11.80 -11.12 -7.24
CA LYS A 21 10.59 -10.49 -7.78
C LYS A 21 9.41 -10.70 -6.81
N ILE A 22 8.67 -9.62 -6.54
CA ILE A 22 7.48 -9.64 -5.69
C ILE A 22 6.25 -9.48 -6.57
N TYR A 23 5.28 -10.38 -6.41
CA TYR A 23 3.92 -10.23 -6.93
C TYR A 23 2.98 -9.93 -5.76
N ALA A 24 2.10 -8.96 -5.93
CA ALA A 24 1.14 -8.57 -4.89
C ALA A 24 -0.29 -8.72 -5.37
N HIS A 25 -1.15 -9.26 -4.51
CA HIS A 25 -2.60 -9.36 -4.71
C HIS A 25 -3.33 -8.74 -3.51
N ASN A 26 -4.54 -8.20 -3.74
CA ASN A 26 -5.32 -7.48 -2.72
C ASN A 26 -4.49 -6.45 -1.93
N LEU A 27 -3.60 -5.74 -2.63
CA LEU A 27 -2.64 -4.82 -2.02
C LEU A 27 -3.39 -3.71 -1.28
N THR A 28 -3.26 -3.69 0.05
CA THR A 28 -3.84 -2.66 0.90
C THR A 28 -3.00 -1.38 0.78
N PRO A 29 -3.57 -0.20 1.11
CA PRO A 29 -2.84 1.06 1.09
C PRO A 29 -1.56 1.04 1.95
N GLU A 30 -1.62 0.40 3.12
CA GLU A 30 -0.49 0.29 4.04
C GLU A 30 0.65 -0.55 3.45
N MET A 31 0.30 -1.69 2.83
CA MET A 31 1.30 -2.53 2.18
C MET A 31 1.82 -1.88 0.89
N ALA A 32 0.99 -1.14 0.16
CA ALA A 32 1.43 -0.35 -0.99
C ALA A 32 2.48 0.69 -0.60
N ALA A 33 2.30 1.36 0.55
CA ALA A 33 3.30 2.31 1.06
C ALA A 33 4.65 1.61 1.31
N VAL A 34 4.64 0.45 1.97
CA VAL A 34 5.88 -0.34 2.22
C VAL A 34 6.54 -0.75 0.91
N LEU A 35 5.78 -1.29 -0.06
CA LEU A 35 6.36 -1.72 -1.34
C LEU A 35 6.86 -0.54 -2.19
N SER A 36 6.28 0.66 -2.03
CA SER A 36 6.73 1.86 -2.74
C SER A 36 8.13 2.30 -2.33
N GLU A 37 8.57 1.99 -1.11
CA GLU A 37 9.95 2.24 -0.67
C GLU A 37 10.94 1.30 -1.36
N LEU A 38 10.52 0.07 -1.66
CA LEU A 38 11.36 -0.93 -2.32
C LEU A 38 11.48 -0.70 -3.82
N ASN A 39 10.40 -0.26 -4.48
CA ASN A 39 10.39 0.06 -5.91
C ASN A 39 9.65 1.39 -6.17
N PRO A 40 10.30 2.55 -5.96
CA PRO A 40 9.68 3.86 -6.09
C PRO A 40 9.16 4.17 -7.50
N GLU A 41 9.74 3.55 -8.52
CA GLU A 41 9.41 3.75 -9.93
C GLU A 41 8.19 2.92 -10.40
N ASP A 42 7.60 2.09 -9.51
CA ASP A 42 6.41 1.31 -9.85
C ASP A 42 5.14 2.19 -9.79
N GLU A 43 4.73 2.68 -10.95
CA GLU A 43 3.53 3.51 -11.11
C GLU A 43 2.25 2.82 -10.59
N ALA A 44 2.16 1.49 -10.68
CA ALA A 44 0.98 0.75 -10.23
C ALA A 44 0.89 0.68 -8.70
N ILE A 45 2.04 0.69 -8.01
CA ILE A 45 2.11 0.81 -6.55
C ILE A 45 1.82 2.26 -6.14
N GLN A 46 2.46 3.24 -6.79
CA GLN A 46 2.26 4.68 -6.53
C GLN A 46 0.78 5.08 -6.53
N GLN A 47 0.02 4.64 -7.54
CA GLN A 47 -1.43 4.91 -7.64
C GLN A 47 -2.25 4.38 -6.44
N ARG A 48 -1.78 3.30 -5.80
CA ARG A 48 -2.47 2.66 -4.66
C ARG A 48 -2.09 3.27 -3.31
N VAL A 49 -0.93 3.95 -3.21
CA VAL A 49 -0.55 4.68 -1.98
C VAL A 49 -1.50 5.86 -1.70
N VAL A 50 -2.17 6.40 -2.73
CA VAL A 50 -2.87 7.69 -2.68
C VAL A 50 -4.18 7.68 -1.88
N THR A 51 -4.78 6.52 -1.54
CA THR A 51 -6.21 6.53 -1.14
C THR A 51 -6.55 6.29 0.33
N HIS A 52 -5.64 5.88 1.22
CA HIS A 52 -6.02 5.66 2.63
C HIS A 52 -4.85 5.78 3.61
N VAL A 53 -4.08 6.86 3.50
CA VAL A 53 -3.14 7.20 4.58
C VAL A 53 -3.92 7.83 5.74
N GLY A 54 -4.45 6.97 6.62
CA GLY A 54 -4.95 7.40 7.93
C GLY A 54 -3.86 8.13 8.74
N PRO A 55 -4.23 8.89 9.77
CA PRO A 55 -3.28 9.68 10.58
C PRO A 55 -2.16 8.84 11.21
N GLU A 56 -2.39 7.55 11.48
CA GLU A 56 -1.37 6.64 12.00
C GLU A 56 -0.35 6.22 10.93
N THR A 57 -0.80 5.91 9.72
CA THR A 57 0.08 5.59 8.59
C THR A 57 0.87 6.80 8.10
N LYS A 58 0.38 8.03 8.28
CA LYS A 58 1.14 9.26 7.99
C LYS A 58 2.42 9.39 8.80
N LYS A 59 2.50 8.75 9.99
CA LYS A 59 3.72 8.74 10.82
C LYS A 59 4.79 7.79 10.29
N LEU A 60 4.36 6.80 9.50
CA LEU A 60 5.24 5.83 8.86
C LEU A 60 5.76 6.34 7.52
N LEU A 61 5.14 7.40 6.96
CA LEU A 61 5.61 8.04 5.74
C LEU A 61 6.82 8.96 6.02
N PRO A 62 7.81 8.98 5.12
CA PRO A 62 8.92 9.92 5.21
C PRO A 62 8.44 11.38 5.04
N ALA A 63 9.14 12.31 5.69
CA ALA A 63 8.72 13.71 5.80
C ALA A 63 8.52 14.45 4.47
N ASN A 64 9.13 13.96 3.38
CA ASN A 64 9.10 14.56 2.05
C ASN A 64 7.99 13.99 1.13
N TRP A 65 7.11 13.11 1.62
CA TRP A 65 6.07 12.49 0.79
C TRP A 65 5.09 13.50 0.16
N ASN A 66 4.83 14.63 0.84
CA ASN A 66 3.95 15.70 0.31
C ASN A 66 4.57 16.54 -0.83
N GLU A 67 5.84 16.31 -1.17
CA GLU A 67 6.55 17.06 -2.23
C GLU A 67 6.43 16.40 -3.60
N ALA A 68 6.08 15.11 -3.66
CA ALA A 68 5.72 14.42 -4.89
C ALA A 68 4.29 14.80 -5.28
N LYS A 69 4.10 15.99 -5.84
CA LYS A 69 2.91 16.29 -6.64
C LYS A 69 3.08 15.62 -8.00
N PRO A 70 2.34 14.55 -8.34
CA PRO A 70 2.17 14.22 -9.75
C PRO A 70 1.42 15.40 -10.38
N ASN A 71 1.94 15.91 -11.50
CA ASN A 71 1.19 16.81 -12.35
C ASN A 71 -0.02 16.05 -12.89
N LEU A 72 -1.19 16.32 -12.32
CA LEU A 72 -2.50 16.00 -12.88
C LEU A 72 -3.39 17.23 -12.70
#